data_AF-A0A1X9M870-F1
#
_entry.id   AF-A0A1X9M870-F1
#
_cell.length_a   1.000
_cell.length_b   1.000
_cell.length_c   1.000
_cell.angle_alpha   90.00
_cell.angle_beta   90.00
_cell.angle_gamma   90.00
#
_symmetry.space_group_name_H-M   'P 1'
#
loop_
_entity.id
_entity.type
_entity.pdbx_description
1 polymer ?
#
loop_
_entity_poly.entity_id
_entity_poly.type
_entity_poly.pdbx_seq_one_letter_code
_entity_poly.pdbx_strand_id
1 'polypeptide(L)'
;MGESEGDLVKRNKTYLVISAVLFGLLLVTVAYELFGNNDPYKFHTGIGDHFSLSSDDSSVLFSYYLNGSEAIYRADLNGSNVEQITGHTDQRHRSPDHSADGNYILYLSRNKEGVQTLYVAERMGGIR
;
A
#
# COMPACT_ATOMS: atom_id res chain seq x y z
N MET A 1 -2.48 35.36 -50.13
CA MET A 1 -2.08 36.13 -48.93
C MET A 1 -1.03 35.27 -48.22
N GLY A 2 0.25 35.54 -48.45
CA GLY A 2 1.36 34.74 -47.91
C GLY A 2 1.78 35.27 -46.54
N GLU A 3 2.09 34.37 -45.60
CA GLU A 3 2.67 34.75 -44.31
C GLU A 3 4.00 35.48 -44.53
N SER A 4 4.22 36.54 -43.76
CA SER A 4 5.49 37.27 -43.78
C SER A 4 6.60 36.46 -43.09
N GLU A 5 7.86 36.63 -43.49
CA GLU A 5 9.01 35.95 -42.84
C GLU A 5 9.06 36.20 -41.33
N GLY A 6 8.65 37.38 -40.86
CA GLY A 6 8.58 37.71 -39.44
C GLY A 6 7.55 36.86 -38.68
N ASP A 7 6.41 36.54 -39.29
CA ASP A 7 5.39 35.69 -38.69
C ASP A 7 5.85 34.23 -38.61
N LEU A 8 6.58 33.75 -39.62
CA LEU A 8 7.16 32.40 -39.64
C LEU A 8 8.17 32.19 -38.51
N VAL A 9 9.08 33.15 -38.30
CA VAL A 9 10.09 33.08 -37.23
C VAL A 9 9.45 33.12 -35.85
N LYS A 10 8.45 33.99 -35.66
CA LYS A 10 7.73 34.11 -34.38
C LYS A 10 6.98 32.82 -34.05
N ARG A 11 6.32 32.21 -35.03
CA ARG A 11 5.61 30.92 -34.90
C ARG A 11 6.56 29.77 -34.54
N ASN A 12 7.69 29.65 -35.23
CA ASN A 12 8.69 28.61 -34.92
C ASN A 12 9.26 28.77 -33.51
N LYS A 13 9.52 30.00 -33.06
CA LYS A 13 9.96 30.28 -31.68
C LYS A 13 8.90 29.88 -30.66
N THR A 14 7.63 30.13 -30.95
CA THR A 14 6.51 29.68 -30.11
C THR A 14 6.43 28.16 -30.03
N TYR A 15 6.56 27.43 -31.14
CA TYR A 15 6.57 25.96 -31.12
C TYR A 15 7.76 25.41 -30.34
N LEU A 16 8.95 26.01 -30.47
CA LEU A 16 10.13 25.61 -29.69
C LEU A 16 9.92 25.80 -28.19
N VAL A 17 9.31 26.92 -27.79
CA VAL A 17 8.99 27.18 -26.37
C VAL A 17 7.96 26.17 -25.87
N ILE A 18 6.89 25.90 -26.63
CA ILE A 18 5.87 24.91 -26.26
C ILE A 18 6.50 23.52 -26.16
N SER A 19 7.33 23.11 -27.13
CA SER A 19 7.99 21.80 -27.09
C SER A 19 8.93 21.67 -25.89
N ALA A 20 9.67 22.74 -25.54
CA ALA A 20 10.56 22.74 -24.38
C ALA A 20 9.79 22.63 -23.07
N VAL A 21 8.64 23.31 -22.94
CA VAL A 21 7.77 23.22 -21.77
C VAL A 21 7.17 21.81 -21.66
N LEU A 22 6.64 21.26 -22.74
CA LEU A 22 6.09 19.89 -22.74
C LEU A 22 7.15 18.86 -22.40
N PHE A 23 8.35 19.01 -22.96
CA PHE A 23 9.47 18.13 -22.65
C PHE A 23 9.90 18.25 -21.18
N GLY A 24 9.94 19.47 -20.63
CA GLY A 24 10.20 19.69 -19.21
C GLY A 24 9.13 19.06 -18.31
N LEU A 25 7.85 19.22 -18.62
CA LEU A 25 6.76 18.57 -17.89
C LEU A 25 6.87 17.05 -17.94
N LEU A 26 7.14 16.49 -19.13
CA LEU A 26 7.37 15.05 -19.30
C LEU A 26 8.54 14.56 -18.44
N LEU A 27 9.67 15.27 -18.46
CA LEU A 27 10.83 14.93 -17.64
C LEU A 27 10.52 14.95 -16.14
N VAL A 28 9.74 15.93 -15.69
CA VAL A 28 9.30 16.01 -14.28
C VAL A 28 8.40 14.81 -13.93
N THR A 29 7.46 14.44 -14.80
CA THR A 29 6.59 13.28 -14.57
C THR A 29 7.39 11.98 -14.53
N VAL A 30 8.28 11.77 -15.50
CA VAL A 30 9.15 10.58 -15.53
C VAL A 30 10.05 10.53 -14.31
N ALA A 31 10.64 11.66 -13.89
CA ALA A 31 11.41 11.72 -12.66
C ALA A 31 10.55 11.40 -11.42
N TYR A 32 9.32 11.91 -11.36
CA TYR A 32 8.40 11.60 -10.27
C TYR A 32 8.06 10.10 -10.21
N GLU A 33 7.92 9.42 -11.35
CA GLU A 33 7.69 7.98 -11.39
C GLU A 33 8.93 7.15 -11.05
N LEU A 34 10.12 7.58 -11.51
CA LEU A 34 11.37 6.86 -11.26
C LEU A 34 11.87 7.01 -9.82
N PHE A 35 11.62 8.16 -9.19
CA PHE A 35 12.12 8.49 -7.85
C PHE A 35 11.02 8.54 -6.79
N GLY A 36 9.75 8.55 -7.19
CA GLY A 36 8.62 8.52 -6.28
C GLY A 36 8.41 7.11 -5.73
N ASN A 37 8.30 7.00 -4.41
CA ASN A 37 7.77 5.78 -3.79
C ASN A 37 6.24 5.80 -3.92
N ASN A 38 5.73 5.24 -5.03
CA ASN A 38 4.31 5.10 -5.33
C ASN A 38 3.67 3.96 -4.52
N ASP A 39 3.73 4.08 -3.20
CA ASP A 39 3.04 3.17 -2.29
C ASP A 39 1.57 3.57 -2.18
N PRO A 40 0.63 2.80 -2.76
CA PRO A 40 -0.79 3.16 -2.79
C PRO A 40 -1.41 3.19 -1.38
N TYR A 41 -0.77 2.58 -0.39
CA TYR A 41 -1.29 2.50 0.97
C TYR A 41 -0.67 3.51 1.93
N LYS A 42 0.24 4.39 1.48
CA LYS A 42 1.00 5.32 2.34
C LYS A 42 0.15 6.14 3.32
N PHE A 43 -1.08 6.47 2.94
CA PHE A 43 -2.03 7.25 3.77
C PHE A 43 -3.38 6.53 3.90
N HIS A 44 -3.40 5.23 3.66
CA HIS A 44 -4.62 4.46 3.71
C HIS A 44 -5.01 4.16 5.17
N THR A 45 -6.29 4.28 5.47
CA THR A 45 -6.89 3.83 6.73
C THR A 45 -8.14 3.05 6.38
N GLY A 46 -8.25 1.81 6.86
CA GLY A 46 -9.34 0.92 6.47
C GLY A 46 -8.99 -0.55 6.65
N ILE A 47 -10.00 -1.41 6.41
CA ILE A 47 -9.83 -2.86 6.45
C ILE A 47 -9.11 -3.31 5.17
N GLY A 48 -8.21 -4.27 5.29
CA GLY A 48 -7.60 -4.93 4.13
C GLY A 48 -8.58 -5.81 3.35
N ASP A 49 -8.08 -6.44 2.29
CA ASP A 49 -8.86 -7.28 1.39
C ASP A 49 -9.01 -8.74 1.87
N HIS A 50 -8.33 -9.12 2.95
CA HIS A 50 -8.32 -10.48 3.49
C HIS A 50 -8.80 -10.55 4.95
N PHE A 51 -9.62 -11.54 5.22
CA PHE A 51 -10.02 -11.98 6.55
C PHE A 51 -10.05 -13.51 6.63
N SER A 52 -9.97 -14.06 7.84
CA SER A 52 -10.10 -15.50 8.12
C SER A 52 -10.96 -15.72 9.36
N LEU A 53 -11.85 -16.71 9.33
CA LEU A 53 -12.66 -17.11 10.48
C LEU A 53 -11.94 -18.18 11.29
N SER A 54 -12.09 -18.16 12.62
CA SER A 54 -11.66 -19.27 13.46
C SER A 54 -12.52 -20.51 13.21
N SER A 55 -11.95 -21.71 13.39
CA SER A 55 -12.64 -22.97 13.11
C SER A 55 -13.87 -23.24 13.99
N ASP A 56 -14.02 -22.50 15.09
CA ASP A 56 -15.17 -22.55 16.00
C ASP A 56 -16.19 -21.43 15.76
N ASP A 57 -16.02 -20.65 14.68
CA ASP A 57 -16.82 -19.48 14.31
C ASP A 57 -16.94 -18.40 15.41
N SER A 58 -16.04 -18.41 16.39
CA SER A 58 -16.09 -17.45 17.52
C SER A 58 -15.46 -16.09 17.18
N SER A 59 -14.48 -16.08 16.28
CA SER A 59 -13.64 -14.92 16.01
C SER A 59 -13.24 -14.81 14.54
N VAL A 60 -12.82 -13.60 14.16
CA VAL A 60 -12.32 -13.26 12.83
C VAL A 60 -10.97 -12.57 12.95
N LEU A 61 -10.02 -12.97 12.10
CA LEU A 61 -8.79 -12.24 11.84
C LEU A 61 -8.95 -11.39 10.59
N PHE A 62 -8.42 -10.18 10.63
CA PHE A 62 -8.42 -9.28 9.47
C PHE A 62 -7.19 -8.37 9.55
N SER A 63 -6.74 -7.86 8.40
CA SER A 63 -5.77 -6.78 8.40
C SER A 63 -6.47 -5.42 8.44
N TYR A 64 -5.85 -4.47 9.12
CA TYR A 64 -6.34 -3.10 9.19
C TYR A 64 -5.17 -2.13 9.03
N TYR A 65 -5.40 -1.12 8.20
CA TYR A 65 -4.48 -0.01 7.97
C TYR A 65 -4.85 1.15 8.88
N LEU A 66 -3.84 1.69 9.55
CA LEU A 66 -3.90 2.97 10.25
C LEU A 66 -2.81 3.88 9.68
N ASN A 67 -3.20 4.85 8.86
CA ASN A 67 -2.28 5.79 8.20
C ASN A 67 -1.10 5.07 7.49
N GLY A 68 -1.43 4.02 6.75
CA GLY A 68 -0.48 3.21 5.98
C GLY A 68 0.33 2.19 6.77
N SER A 69 0.19 2.12 8.09
CA SER A 69 0.68 0.99 8.90
C SER A 69 -0.38 -0.11 8.88
N GLU A 70 -0.03 -1.31 8.41
CA GLU A 70 -0.95 -2.44 8.33
C GLU A 70 -0.59 -3.48 9.40
N ALA A 71 -1.57 -3.86 10.21
CA ALA A 71 -1.42 -4.89 11.23
C ALA A 71 -2.59 -5.89 11.17
N ILE A 72 -2.37 -7.07 11.75
CA ILE A 72 -3.40 -8.08 11.96
C ILE A 72 -4.14 -7.78 13.26
N TYR A 73 -5.46 -7.83 13.17
CA TYR A 73 -6.39 -7.69 14.28
C TYR A 73 -7.25 -8.94 14.40
N ARG A 74 -7.76 -9.17 15.61
CA ARG A 74 -8.80 -10.15 15.91
C ARG A 74 -10.01 -9.44 16.48
N ALA A 75 -11.21 -9.92 16.16
CA ALA A 75 -12.43 -9.53 16.82
C ALA A 75 -13.33 -10.75 17.01
N ASP A 76 -14.30 -10.65 17.92
CA ASP A 76 -15.39 -11.61 18.00
C ASP A 76 -16.28 -11.48 16.75
N LEU A 77 -17.00 -12.55 16.38
CA LEU A 77 -17.84 -12.56 15.17
C LEU A 77 -18.94 -11.47 15.19
N ASN A 78 -19.35 -11.00 16.37
CA ASN A 78 -20.29 -9.89 16.55
C ASN A 78 -19.65 -8.49 16.40
N GLY A 79 -18.35 -8.42 16.14
CA GLY A 79 -17.58 -7.18 15.99
C GLY A 79 -17.07 -6.57 17.31
N SER A 80 -17.29 -7.22 18.45
CA SER A 80 -16.77 -6.78 19.75
C SER A 80 -15.35 -7.31 20.00
N ASN A 81 -14.72 -6.86 21.10
CA ASN A 81 -13.41 -7.32 21.55
C ASN A 81 -12.30 -7.24 20.48
N VAL A 82 -12.27 -6.13 19.75
CA VAL A 82 -11.22 -5.87 18.75
C VAL A 82 -9.86 -5.70 19.43
N GLU A 83 -8.91 -6.54 19.06
CA GLU A 83 -7.53 -6.52 19.55
C GLU A 83 -6.52 -6.56 18.40
N GLN A 84 -5.39 -5.89 18.57
CA GLN A 84 -4.27 -5.94 17.63
C GLN A 84 -3.35 -7.10 18.01
N ILE A 85 -3.07 -7.98 17.05
CA ILE A 85 -2.25 -9.19 17.26
C ILE A 85 -0.78 -8.91 16.93
N THR A 86 -0.53 -8.20 15.84
CA THR A 86 0.84 -7.89 15.39
C THR A 86 1.17 -6.43 15.70
N GLY A 87 2.30 -6.17 16.34
CA GLY A 87 2.71 -4.81 16.72
C GLY A 87 2.95 -3.87 15.55
N HIS A 88 3.09 -2.58 15.86
CA HIS A 88 3.51 -1.56 14.88
C HIS A 88 4.99 -1.73 14.57
N THR A 89 5.28 -2.54 13.56
CA THR A 89 6.61 -2.59 12.96
C THR A 89 6.66 -1.70 11.73
N ASP A 90 7.87 -1.48 11.22
CA ASP A 90 8.08 -0.89 9.89
C ASP A 90 7.55 -1.77 8.74
N GLN A 91 7.03 -2.97 9.06
CA GLN A 91 6.51 -3.94 8.10
C GLN A 91 4.99 -3.92 8.11
N ARG A 92 4.40 -4.33 6.99
CA ARG A 92 2.95 -4.48 6.84
C ARG A 92 2.55 -5.94 6.98
N HIS A 93 1.67 -6.23 7.92
CA HIS A 93 1.21 -7.59 8.20
C HIS A 93 -0.18 -7.80 7.63
N ARG A 94 -0.36 -8.82 6.78
CA ARG A 94 -1.57 -9.01 5.99
C ARG A 94 -1.87 -10.47 5.67
N SER A 95 -3.05 -10.69 5.10
CA SER A 95 -3.54 -12.02 4.70
C SER A 95 -3.44 -13.02 5.86
N PRO A 96 -4.07 -12.74 7.01
CA PRO A 96 -4.00 -13.63 8.15
C PRO A 96 -4.79 -14.91 7.89
N ASP A 97 -4.36 -16.01 8.49
CA ASP A 97 -5.10 -17.25 8.53
C ASP A 97 -4.94 -17.97 9.87
N HIS A 98 -5.98 -18.67 10.28
CA HIS A 98 -5.95 -19.51 11.47
C HIS A 98 -5.31 -20.86 11.14
N SER A 99 -4.47 -21.37 12.05
CA SER A 99 -4.13 -22.78 12.03
C SER A 99 -5.37 -23.63 12.33
N ALA A 100 -5.41 -24.84 11.77
CA ALA A 100 -6.54 -25.76 11.97
C ALA A 100 -6.78 -26.15 13.44
N ASP A 101 -5.76 -26.06 14.29
CA ASP A 101 -5.84 -26.30 15.73
C ASP A 101 -6.13 -25.01 16.55
N GLY A 102 -6.21 -23.85 15.90
CA GLY A 102 -6.48 -22.56 16.50
C GLY A 102 -5.35 -21.97 17.35
N ASN A 103 -4.20 -22.64 17.47
CA ASN A 103 -3.11 -22.19 18.34
C ASN A 103 -2.21 -21.13 17.69
N TYR A 104 -2.20 -21.07 16.37
CA TYR A 104 -1.30 -20.23 15.60
C TYR A 104 -2.06 -19.37 14.59
N ILE A 105 -1.38 -18.30 14.21
CA ILE A 105 -1.80 -17.38 13.16
C ILE A 105 -0.70 -17.35 12.12
N LEU A 106 -1.05 -17.67 10.89
CA LEU A 106 -0.20 -17.50 9.72
C LEU A 106 -0.47 -16.11 9.12
N TYR A 107 0.57 -15.38 8.74
CA TYR A 107 0.38 -14.10 8.05
C TYR A 107 1.58 -13.77 7.16
N LEU A 108 1.36 -12.89 6.19
CA LEU A 108 2.42 -12.34 5.36
C LEU A 108 2.92 -11.03 5.95
N SER A 109 4.23 -10.91 6.13
CA SER A 109 4.87 -9.65 6.48
C SER A 109 5.60 -9.08 5.26
N ARG A 110 5.31 -7.82 4.91
CA ARG A 110 5.96 -7.10 3.83
C ARG A 110 6.89 -6.03 4.37
N ASN A 111 8.17 -6.07 4.01
CA ASN A 111 9.15 -5.04 4.38
C ASN A 111 9.06 -3.79 3.48
N LYS A 112 9.89 -2.79 3.75
CA LYS A 112 9.95 -1.52 3.00
C LYS A 112 10.37 -1.70 1.54
N GLU A 113 11.11 -2.77 1.24
CA GLU A 113 11.55 -3.17 -0.09
C GLU A 113 10.47 -3.95 -0.87
N GLY A 114 9.30 -4.19 -0.26
CA GLY A 114 8.18 -4.91 -0.87
C GLY A 114 8.29 -6.43 -0.82
N VAL A 115 9.36 -6.97 -0.25
CA VAL A 115 9.57 -8.41 -0.06
C VAL A 115 8.57 -8.94 0.94
N GLN A 116 7.89 -10.03 0.57
CA GLN A 116 6.95 -10.72 1.45
C GLN A 116 7.58 -11.97 2.05
N THR A 117 7.45 -12.10 3.36
CA THR A 117 7.88 -13.26 4.12
C THR A 117 6.70 -13.83 4.89
N LEU A 118 6.61 -15.16 4.95
CA LEU A 118 5.59 -15.87 5.70
C LEU A 118 6.01 -15.98 7.17
N TYR A 119 5.12 -15.60 8.08
CA TYR A 119 5.34 -15.65 9.52
C TYR A 119 4.24 -16.46 10.22
N VAL A 120 4.63 -17.07 11.34
CA VAL A 120 3.73 -17.78 12.25
C VAL A 120 3.85 -17.11 13.62
N ALA A 121 2.72 -16.75 14.22
CA ALA A 121 2.64 -16.22 15.58
C ALA A 121 1.71 -17.08 16.44
N GLU A 122 1.97 -17.14 17.74
CA GLU A 122 1.04 -17.74 18.70
C GLU A 122 -0.21 -16.86 18.86
N ARG A 123 -1.39 -17.48 18.97
CA ARG A 123 -2.68 -16.79 19.14
C ARG A 123 -2.72 -15.82 20.33
N MET A 124 -1.89 -16.03 21.35
CA MET A 124 -1.88 -15.26 22.61
C MET A 124 -0.63 -14.41 22.84
N GLY A 125 0.03 -13.94 21.76
CA GLY A 125 0.90 -12.76 21.84
C GLY A 125 2.35 -13.01 22.26
N GLY A 126 2.90 -14.19 22.02
CA GLY A 126 4.34 -14.42 22.04
C GLY A 126 4.92 -14.35 20.63
N ILE A 127 5.58 -13.25 20.27
CA ILE A 127 6.57 -13.27 19.19
C ILE A 127 7.84 -13.92 19.75
N ARG A 128 8.25 -15.06 19.17
CA ARG A 128 9.60 -15.60 19.32
C ARG A 128 10.42 -15.27 18.09
#